data_AF-A0A2H5XBA3-F1
#
_entry.id   AF-A0A2H5XBA3-F1
#
_cell.length_a   1.000
_cell.length_b   1.000
_cell.length_c   1.000
_cell.angle_alpha   90.00
_cell.angle_beta   90.00
_cell.angle_gamma   90.00
#
_symmetry.space_group_name_H-M   'P 1'
#
loop_
_entity.id
_entity.type
_entity.pdbx_description
1 polymer ?
#
loop_
_entity_poly.entity_id
_entity_poly.type
_entity_poly.pdbx_seq_one_letter_code
_entity_poly.pdbx_strand_id
1 'polypeptide(L)'
;MFVVAVRLPERLALSDVERATAHCLDTVIVPVHPNNFRTVLTAMRAVADHGWQVRFLLWAKGNQVKSVPLHRFAHHPALLGWVVEQVTDVPLMAMLRATTASGLTIAWQRPIPFTDGTLSPQPADDRWWSWLPTHDPDALFPVVVDALLRGARSVCFTALPRDSDAVEREQLKALASVAVQLRLWQPLLAERAESVDIAADNAQGRGWRLRDGEWLLLVTPLAPGASVACALPFPVPEGVRAYGVRFPALQRFPLQRKGSGTFLRLGRLVGTELVWLTGDRDRTARMHQRADELLPKAMQFAVQWVLARKERIGQLSATLSRRLWQMLQAAKRRQFHHAYSLATDLLSQLR
;
A
#
# COMPACT_ATOMS: atom_id res chain seq x y z
N MET A 1 6.89 -7.80 8.33
CA MET A 1 6.73 -7.65 6.87
C MET A 1 5.41 -6.94 6.60
N PHE A 2 5.44 -5.90 5.77
CA PHE A 2 4.23 -5.21 5.28
C PHE A 2 4.03 -5.60 3.81
N VAL A 3 2.86 -6.17 3.51
CA VAL A 3 2.50 -6.63 2.17
C VAL A 3 1.38 -5.75 1.61
N VAL A 4 1.53 -5.37 0.35
CA VAL A 4 0.50 -4.71 -0.46
C VAL A 4 0.14 -5.68 -1.57
N ALA A 5 -1.03 -6.28 -1.46
CA ALA A 5 -1.47 -7.29 -2.42
C ALA A 5 -2.64 -6.80 -3.27
N VAL A 6 -2.84 -7.43 -4.42
CA VAL A 6 -4.07 -7.33 -5.20
C VAL A 6 -4.63 -8.73 -5.44
N ARG A 7 -5.93 -8.90 -5.29
CA ARG A 7 -6.58 -10.17 -5.61
C ARG A 7 -6.77 -10.29 -7.13
N LEU A 8 -6.40 -11.45 -7.65
CA LEU A 8 -6.67 -11.85 -9.03
C LEU A 8 -7.90 -12.79 -9.09
N PRO A 9 -8.60 -12.84 -10.24
CA PRO A 9 -9.75 -13.72 -10.41
C PRO A 9 -9.35 -15.20 -10.35
N GLU A 10 -10.33 -16.07 -10.09
CA GLU A 10 -10.15 -17.53 -10.10
C GLU A 10 -9.73 -18.05 -11.48
N ARG A 11 -10.32 -17.46 -12.54
CA ARG A 11 -9.90 -17.66 -13.93
C ARG A 11 -8.67 -16.80 -14.20
N LEU A 12 -7.55 -17.19 -13.61
CA LEU A 12 -6.27 -16.52 -13.75
C LEU A 12 -5.78 -16.56 -15.21
N ALA A 13 -5.53 -15.39 -15.80
CA ALA A 13 -4.75 -15.26 -17.02
C ALA A 13 -3.34 -14.73 -16.71
N LEU A 14 -2.35 -15.10 -17.53
CA LEU A 14 -0.99 -14.57 -17.37
C LEU A 14 -0.95 -13.04 -17.52
N SER A 15 -1.79 -12.49 -18.40
CA SER A 15 -1.96 -11.05 -18.60
C SER A 15 -2.44 -10.29 -17.36
N ASP A 16 -3.10 -10.96 -16.41
CA ASP A 16 -3.45 -10.33 -15.12
C ASP A 16 -2.21 -10.11 -14.25
N VAL A 17 -1.26 -11.05 -14.28
CA VAL A 17 0.02 -10.97 -13.55
C VAL A 17 0.94 -9.93 -14.18
N GLU A 18 0.98 -9.88 -15.51
CA GLU A 18 1.66 -8.81 -16.27
C GLU A 18 1.11 -7.44 -15.89
N ARG A 19 -0.23 -7.31 -15.88
CA ARG A 19 -0.90 -6.05 -15.54
C ARG A 19 -0.62 -5.63 -14.10
N ALA A 20 -0.63 -6.55 -13.14
CA ALA A 20 -0.24 -6.24 -11.75
C ALA A 20 1.21 -5.72 -11.67
N THR A 21 2.14 -6.42 -12.33
CA THR A 21 3.57 -6.05 -12.36
C THR A 21 3.78 -4.67 -12.99
N ALA A 22 3.12 -4.39 -14.11
CA ALA A 22 3.18 -3.10 -14.82
C ALA A 22 2.70 -1.92 -13.96
N HIS A 23 1.84 -2.17 -12.97
CA HIS A 23 1.26 -1.17 -12.08
C HIS A 23 1.88 -1.20 -10.66
N CYS A 24 3.11 -1.72 -10.53
CA CYS A 24 3.87 -1.74 -9.28
C CYS A 24 3.24 -2.52 -8.12
N LEU A 25 2.34 -3.46 -8.42
CA LEU A 25 1.80 -4.41 -7.45
C LEU A 25 2.73 -5.64 -7.44
N ASP A 26 3.56 -5.77 -6.40
CA ASP A 26 4.55 -6.85 -6.26
C ASP A 26 3.97 -8.13 -5.63
N THR A 27 2.73 -8.09 -5.16
CA THR A 27 2.09 -9.25 -4.55
C THR A 27 0.70 -9.45 -5.13
N VAL A 28 0.43 -10.67 -5.57
CA VAL A 28 -0.88 -11.10 -6.05
C VAL A 28 -1.46 -12.16 -5.13
N ILE A 29 -2.74 -12.03 -4.78
CA ILE A 29 -3.49 -13.08 -4.10
C ILE A 29 -4.29 -13.84 -5.14
N VAL A 30 -4.06 -15.14 -5.24
CA VAL A 30 -4.67 -15.99 -6.27
C VAL A 30 -5.43 -17.14 -5.60
N PRO A 31 -6.72 -17.35 -5.93
CA PRO A 31 -7.45 -18.54 -5.50
C PRO A 31 -6.78 -19.81 -6.03
N VAL A 32 -6.61 -20.83 -5.19
CA VAL A 32 -6.10 -22.15 -5.59
C VAL A 32 -6.98 -23.27 -5.04
N HIS A 33 -7.28 -24.23 -5.91
CA HIS A 33 -8.07 -25.42 -5.63
C HIS A 33 -7.71 -26.54 -6.64
N PRO A 34 -8.23 -27.78 -6.47
CA PRO A 34 -7.81 -28.93 -7.28
C PRO A 34 -7.98 -28.78 -8.79
N ASN A 35 -8.89 -27.91 -9.24
CA ASN A 35 -9.18 -27.74 -10.67
C ASN A 35 -8.35 -26.63 -11.33
N ASN A 36 -7.71 -25.73 -10.57
CA ASN A 36 -6.95 -24.61 -11.14
C ASN A 36 -5.46 -24.57 -10.75
N PHE A 37 -5.00 -25.45 -9.84
CA PHE A 37 -3.62 -25.39 -9.34
C PHE A 37 -2.55 -25.47 -10.43
N ARG A 38 -2.82 -26.20 -11.53
CA ARG A 38 -1.89 -26.28 -12.68
C ARG A 38 -1.71 -24.92 -13.34
N THR A 39 -2.81 -24.18 -13.54
CA THR A 39 -2.78 -22.84 -14.11
C THR A 39 -2.01 -21.88 -13.22
N VAL A 40 -2.24 -21.93 -11.90
CA VAL A 40 -1.50 -21.13 -10.93
C VAL A 40 0.00 -21.44 -10.97
N LEU A 41 0.37 -22.72 -10.99
CA LEU A 41 1.76 -23.14 -11.08
C LEU A 41 2.43 -22.69 -12.38
N THR A 42 1.73 -22.77 -13.51
CA THR A 42 2.21 -22.27 -14.81
C THR A 42 2.45 -20.76 -14.75
N ALA A 43 1.54 -19.98 -14.16
CA ALA A 43 1.72 -18.54 -14.00
C ALA A 43 2.92 -18.21 -13.09
N MET A 44 3.12 -18.95 -12.00
CA MET A 44 4.27 -18.78 -11.10
C MET A 44 5.61 -19.09 -11.80
N ARG A 45 5.64 -20.10 -12.68
CA ARG A 45 6.83 -20.42 -13.49
C ARG A 45 7.11 -19.34 -14.51
N ALA A 46 6.09 -18.90 -15.24
CA ALA A 46 6.22 -17.82 -16.22
C ALA A 46 6.78 -16.54 -15.57
N VAL A 47 6.35 -16.21 -14.35
CA VAL A 47 6.90 -15.09 -13.56
C VAL A 47 8.39 -15.22 -13.33
N ALA A 48 8.87 -16.42 -12.97
CA ALA A 48 10.30 -16.67 -12.80
C ALA A 48 11.05 -16.58 -14.13
N ASP A 49 10.51 -17.16 -15.20
CA ASP A 49 11.12 -17.18 -16.54
C ASP A 49 11.26 -15.77 -17.13
N HIS A 50 10.27 -14.89 -16.89
CA HIS A 50 10.29 -13.50 -17.35
C HIS A 50 11.01 -12.54 -16.39
N GLY A 51 11.50 -13.03 -15.25
CA GLY A 51 12.19 -12.21 -14.24
C GLY A 51 11.28 -11.20 -13.53
N TRP A 52 9.96 -11.39 -13.56
CA TRP A 52 9.02 -10.47 -12.90
C TRP A 52 9.16 -10.56 -11.38
N GLN A 53 9.22 -9.40 -10.74
CA GLN A 53 9.34 -9.27 -9.29
C GLN A 53 7.96 -9.29 -8.61
N VAL A 54 7.12 -10.26 -8.98
CA VAL A 54 5.80 -10.45 -8.40
C VAL A 54 5.76 -11.76 -7.60
N ARG A 55 5.16 -11.69 -6.42
CA ARG A 55 5.08 -12.78 -5.44
C ARG A 55 3.63 -13.22 -5.28
N PHE A 56 3.43 -14.50 -4.99
CA PHE A 56 2.11 -15.12 -4.91
C PHE A 56 1.75 -15.41 -3.46
N LEU A 57 0.60 -14.93 -3.03
CA LEU A 57 -0.13 -15.46 -1.89
C LEU A 57 -1.24 -16.36 -2.41
N LEU A 58 -1.18 -17.64 -2.07
CA LEU A 58 -2.18 -18.59 -2.52
C LEU A 58 -3.34 -18.61 -1.54
N TRP A 59 -4.52 -18.27 -2.04
CA TRP A 59 -5.75 -18.30 -1.26
C TRP A 59 -6.45 -19.64 -1.43
N ALA A 60 -6.68 -20.35 -0.33
CA ALA A 60 -7.35 -21.64 -0.35
C ALA A 60 -8.51 -21.68 0.65
N LYS A 61 -9.57 -22.41 0.30
CA LYS A 61 -10.71 -22.66 1.20
C LYS A 61 -10.47 -23.91 2.03
N GLY A 62 -10.36 -23.77 3.35
CA GLY A 62 -10.40 -24.84 4.36
C GLY A 62 -9.84 -26.18 3.91
N ASN A 63 -10.65 -27.23 4.07
CA ASN A 63 -10.27 -28.60 3.70
C ASN A 63 -10.03 -28.81 2.19
N GLN A 64 -10.41 -27.90 1.30
CA GLN A 64 -10.14 -28.05 -0.14
C GLN A 64 -8.63 -27.99 -0.45
N VAL A 65 -7.86 -27.31 0.39
CA VAL A 65 -6.40 -27.23 0.23
C VAL A 65 -5.72 -28.59 0.39
N LYS A 66 -6.34 -29.54 1.13
CA LYS A 66 -5.81 -30.91 1.29
C LYS A 66 -5.74 -31.67 -0.03
N SER A 67 -6.61 -31.31 -0.98
CA SER A 67 -6.66 -31.90 -2.32
C SER A 67 -5.76 -31.18 -3.32
N VAL A 68 -5.06 -30.11 -2.92
CA VAL A 68 -4.06 -29.43 -3.74
C VAL A 68 -2.71 -30.10 -3.52
N PRO A 69 -1.94 -30.44 -4.58
CA PRO A 69 -0.64 -31.07 -4.43
C PRO A 69 0.42 -30.06 -3.95
N LEU A 70 0.44 -29.77 -2.65
CA LEU A 70 1.30 -28.75 -2.01
C LEU A 70 2.79 -28.90 -2.34
N HIS A 71 3.28 -30.15 -2.47
CA HIS A 71 4.66 -30.45 -2.85
C HIS A 71 5.07 -29.85 -4.20
N ARG A 72 4.12 -29.53 -5.09
CA ARG A 72 4.39 -28.88 -6.38
C ARG A 72 4.66 -27.37 -6.25
N PHE A 73 4.19 -26.76 -5.15
CA PHE A 73 4.41 -25.35 -4.82
C PHE A 73 5.57 -25.14 -3.84
N ALA A 74 5.98 -26.20 -3.15
CA ALA A 74 6.98 -26.15 -2.09
C ALA A 74 8.27 -25.47 -2.57
N HIS A 75 8.72 -24.48 -1.81
CA HIS A 75 9.92 -23.67 -2.03
C HIS A 75 9.99 -22.98 -3.39
N HIS A 76 8.87 -22.83 -4.10
CA HIS A 76 8.85 -22.07 -5.35
C HIS A 76 9.27 -20.61 -5.06
N PRO A 77 10.22 -20.03 -5.82
CA PRO A 77 10.77 -18.70 -5.50
C PRO A 77 9.71 -17.60 -5.52
N ALA A 78 8.72 -17.68 -6.41
CA ALA A 78 7.61 -16.72 -6.46
C ALA A 78 6.58 -16.88 -5.31
N LEU A 79 6.58 -17.98 -4.55
CA LEU A 79 5.61 -18.20 -3.48
C LEU A 79 5.98 -17.37 -2.24
N LEU A 80 5.07 -16.50 -1.79
CA LEU A 80 5.23 -15.73 -0.56
C LEU A 80 4.62 -16.45 0.64
N GLY A 81 3.50 -17.15 0.44
CA GLY A 81 2.73 -17.71 1.53
C GLY A 81 1.30 -18.12 1.14
N TRP A 82 0.51 -18.39 2.17
CA TRP A 82 -0.87 -18.88 2.05
C TRP A 82 -1.84 -18.00 2.83
N VAL A 83 -3.03 -17.84 2.29
CA VAL A 83 -4.20 -17.29 2.98
C VAL A 83 -5.26 -18.39 3.00
N VAL A 84 -5.62 -18.90 4.16
CA VAL A 84 -6.53 -20.04 4.25
C VAL A 84 -7.73 -19.72 5.13
N GLU A 85 -8.90 -19.96 4.58
CA GLU A 85 -10.17 -19.80 5.28
C GLU A 85 -10.47 -21.06 6.13
N GLN A 86 -11.01 -20.90 7.33
CA GLN A 86 -11.58 -21.98 8.18
C GLN A 86 -10.63 -23.16 8.42
N VAL A 87 -9.44 -22.92 8.95
CA VAL A 87 -8.53 -24.00 9.35
C VAL A 87 -8.38 -24.05 10.86
N THR A 88 -9.01 -25.06 11.47
CA THR A 88 -8.72 -25.51 12.84
C THR A 88 -7.69 -26.66 12.85
N ASP A 89 -7.33 -27.17 11.67
CA ASP A 89 -6.38 -28.26 11.48
C ASP A 89 -4.92 -27.77 11.59
N VAL A 90 -4.34 -27.95 12.79
CA VAL A 90 -2.96 -27.58 13.11
C VAL A 90 -1.92 -28.27 12.21
N PRO A 91 -2.00 -29.59 11.93
CA PRO A 91 -1.14 -30.24 10.95
C PRO A 91 -1.16 -29.59 9.57
N LEU A 92 -2.34 -29.26 9.05
CA LEU A 92 -2.46 -28.61 7.75
C LEU A 92 -1.78 -27.23 7.74
N MET A 93 -1.95 -26.45 8.80
CA MET A 93 -1.26 -25.16 8.95
C MET A 93 0.27 -25.32 8.95
N ALA A 94 0.79 -26.33 9.65
CA ALA A 94 2.23 -26.63 9.66
C ALA A 94 2.74 -27.03 8.26
N MET A 95 2.00 -27.87 7.54
CA MET A 95 2.33 -28.26 6.17
C MET A 95 2.38 -27.05 5.23
N LEU A 96 1.40 -26.15 5.29
CA LEU A 96 1.37 -24.94 4.48
C LEU A 96 2.54 -24.02 4.79
N ARG A 97 2.85 -23.81 6.07
CA ARG A 97 4.02 -23.03 6.49
C ARG A 97 5.31 -23.61 5.91
N ALA A 98 5.47 -24.94 5.96
CA ALA A 98 6.63 -25.65 5.44
C ALA A 98 6.83 -25.52 3.91
N THR A 99 5.79 -25.16 3.14
CA THR A 99 5.94 -24.94 1.69
C THR A 99 6.71 -23.66 1.34
N THR A 100 6.97 -22.77 2.29
CA THR A 100 7.64 -21.48 2.05
C THR A 100 8.76 -21.23 3.04
N ALA A 101 9.83 -20.55 2.60
CA ALA A 101 10.89 -20.14 3.52
C ALA A 101 10.41 -19.12 4.56
N SER A 102 9.43 -18.28 4.22
CA SER A 102 8.86 -17.27 5.12
C SER A 102 7.94 -17.86 6.18
N GLY A 103 7.42 -19.08 5.98
CA GLY A 103 6.35 -19.66 6.78
C GLY A 103 5.10 -18.78 6.86
N LEU A 104 4.86 -17.90 5.87
CA LEU A 104 3.72 -17.00 5.91
C LEU A 104 2.44 -17.78 5.60
N THR A 105 1.66 -18.04 6.64
CA THR A 105 0.31 -18.58 6.50
C THR A 105 -0.64 -17.76 7.36
N ILE A 106 -1.74 -17.32 6.78
CA ILE A 106 -2.78 -16.53 7.45
C ILE A 106 -4.03 -17.40 7.53
N ALA A 107 -4.46 -17.76 8.74
CA ALA A 107 -5.70 -18.51 8.97
C ALA A 107 -6.84 -17.55 9.34
N TRP A 108 -7.95 -17.64 8.61
CA TRP A 108 -9.14 -16.82 8.84
C TRP A 108 -10.26 -17.67 9.46
N GLN A 109 -10.67 -17.40 10.71
CA GLN A 109 -11.56 -18.31 11.45
C GLN A 109 -13.07 -18.13 11.22
N ARG A 110 -13.55 -17.01 10.67
CA ARG A 110 -15.00 -16.80 10.47
C ARG A 110 -15.43 -16.99 9.00
N PRO A 111 -16.57 -17.69 8.74
CA PRO A 111 -17.23 -17.67 7.45
C PRO A 111 -17.82 -16.28 7.27
N ILE A 112 -17.15 -15.41 6.50
CA ILE A 112 -17.73 -14.11 6.16
C ILE A 112 -17.87 -14.06 4.65
N PRO A 113 -19.10 -13.87 4.13
CA PRO A 113 -19.30 -13.62 2.73
C PRO A 113 -18.44 -12.44 2.28
N PHE A 114 -17.57 -12.71 1.32
CA PHE A 114 -16.60 -11.76 0.78
C PHE A 114 -17.29 -10.83 -0.22
N THR A 115 -18.28 -10.06 0.22
CA THR A 115 -19.06 -9.15 -0.64
C THR A 115 -19.02 -7.69 -0.20
N ASP A 116 -18.77 -7.38 1.09
CA ASP A 116 -19.01 -6.01 1.62
C ASP A 116 -17.74 -5.27 2.10
N GLY A 117 -16.54 -5.71 1.69
CA GLY A 117 -15.32 -4.90 1.75
C GLY A 117 -14.85 -4.42 3.13
N THR A 118 -15.42 -4.92 4.23
CA THR A 118 -15.04 -4.53 5.58
C THR A 118 -14.98 -5.74 6.48
N LEU A 119 -13.81 -6.06 7.04
CA LEU A 119 -13.68 -7.10 8.05
C LEU A 119 -12.74 -6.75 9.20
N SER A 120 -13.32 -6.74 10.40
CA SER A 120 -12.69 -6.94 11.71
C SER A 120 -13.78 -7.49 12.66
N PRO A 121 -13.52 -8.38 13.64
CA PRO A 121 -12.23 -8.58 14.29
C PRO A 121 -11.57 -9.96 14.19
N GLN A 122 -10.24 -9.85 14.17
CA GLN A 122 -9.13 -10.76 14.40
C GLN A 122 -9.03 -12.06 13.59
N PRO A 123 -8.00 -12.20 12.73
CA PRO A 123 -7.40 -13.52 12.52
C PRO A 123 -6.95 -14.09 13.87
N ALA A 124 -6.99 -15.41 14.02
CA ALA A 124 -6.57 -16.07 15.27
C ALA A 124 -5.06 -15.96 15.54
N ASP A 125 -4.32 -15.56 14.52
CA ASP A 125 -2.92 -15.21 14.58
C ASP A 125 -2.80 -13.68 14.62
N ASP A 126 -1.76 -13.15 15.25
CA ASP A 126 -1.55 -11.71 15.48
C ASP A 126 -1.40 -10.87 14.19
N ARG A 127 -1.49 -11.48 13.02
CA ARG A 127 -1.28 -10.89 11.69
C ARG A 127 -2.57 -10.30 11.10
N TRP A 128 -2.97 -9.10 11.53
CA TRP A 128 -4.17 -8.43 10.99
C TRP A 128 -4.00 -7.92 9.53
N TRP A 129 -4.94 -8.26 8.65
CA TRP A 129 -4.99 -7.86 7.23
C TRP A 129 -6.30 -7.12 6.90
N SER A 130 -6.23 -6.12 6.01
CA SER A 130 -7.42 -5.41 5.52
C SER A 130 -7.64 -5.64 4.02
N TRP A 131 -8.87 -5.92 3.62
CA TRP A 131 -9.29 -6.06 2.24
C TRP A 131 -9.98 -4.78 1.79
N LEU A 132 -9.46 -4.14 0.75
CA LEU A 132 -9.82 -2.78 0.38
C LEU A 132 -10.52 -2.76 -0.98
N PRO A 133 -11.68 -2.09 -1.09
CA PRO A 133 -12.37 -1.93 -2.35
C PRO A 133 -11.55 -1.11 -3.35
N THR A 134 -11.77 -1.33 -4.64
CA THR A 134 -11.08 -0.61 -5.73
C THR A 134 -11.99 0.18 -6.66
N HIS A 135 -13.28 0.30 -6.32
CA HIS A 135 -14.28 0.89 -7.22
C HIS A 135 -14.22 2.43 -7.28
N ASP A 136 -13.78 3.09 -6.20
CA ASP A 136 -13.69 4.54 -6.12
C ASP A 136 -12.21 4.98 -6.12
N PRO A 137 -11.71 5.59 -7.22
CA PRO A 137 -10.36 6.12 -7.33
C PRO A 137 -9.97 7.09 -6.21
N ASP A 138 -10.88 7.96 -5.76
CA ASP A 138 -10.59 9.00 -4.77
C ASP A 138 -10.57 8.42 -3.35
N ALA A 139 -11.32 7.36 -3.09
CA ALA A 139 -11.35 6.70 -1.79
C ALA A 139 -10.18 5.71 -1.57
N LEU A 140 -9.46 5.29 -2.61
CA LEU A 140 -8.39 4.29 -2.50
C LEU A 140 -7.34 4.59 -1.42
N PHE A 141 -6.81 5.81 -1.39
CA PHE A 141 -5.81 6.19 -0.38
C PHE A 141 -6.44 6.37 1.02
N PRO A 142 -7.58 7.07 1.18
CA PRO A 142 -8.30 7.13 2.46
C PRO A 142 -8.62 5.76 3.08
N VAL A 143 -9.09 4.78 2.30
CA VAL A 143 -9.42 3.45 2.86
C VAL A 143 -8.18 2.67 3.31
N VAL A 144 -7.04 2.87 2.65
CA VAL A 144 -5.75 2.34 3.11
C VAL A 144 -5.35 2.98 4.43
N VAL A 145 -5.43 4.31 4.53
CA VAL A 145 -5.10 5.06 5.74
C VAL A 145 -5.97 4.62 6.91
N ASP A 146 -7.27 4.53 6.72
CA ASP A 146 -8.21 4.09 7.75
C ASP A 146 -7.91 2.65 8.21
N ALA A 147 -7.59 1.74 7.29
CA ALA A 147 -7.14 0.40 7.64
C ALA A 147 -5.85 0.42 8.48
N LEU A 148 -4.86 1.25 8.12
CA LEU A 148 -3.62 1.39 8.89
C LEU A 148 -3.87 2.00 10.27
N LEU A 149 -4.73 3.02 10.37
CA LEU A 149 -5.14 3.64 11.63
C LEU A 149 -5.88 2.67 12.54
N ARG A 150 -6.66 1.74 11.98
CA ARG A 150 -7.25 0.64 12.75
C ARG A 150 -6.20 -0.41 13.19
N GLY A 151 -4.95 -0.32 12.71
CA GLY A 151 -3.83 -1.23 13.03
C GLY A 151 -3.32 -2.20 11.94
N ALA A 152 -3.66 -2.03 10.65
CA ALA A 152 -3.52 -3.12 9.68
C ALA A 152 -2.04 -3.42 9.45
N ARG A 153 -1.65 -4.69 9.57
CA ARG A 153 -0.28 -5.12 9.33
C ARG A 153 0.02 -5.31 7.84
N SER A 154 -0.99 -5.46 7.00
CA SER A 154 -0.88 -5.57 5.53
C SER A 154 -2.24 -5.26 4.89
N VAL A 155 -2.23 -4.94 3.60
CA VAL A 155 -3.45 -4.58 2.84
C VAL A 155 -3.56 -5.39 1.56
N CYS A 156 -4.79 -5.73 1.17
CA CYS A 156 -5.09 -6.37 -0.09
C CYS A 156 -6.22 -5.64 -0.81
N PHE A 157 -5.97 -5.16 -2.02
CA PHE A 157 -7.00 -4.64 -2.90
C PHE A 157 -7.85 -5.80 -3.45
N THR A 158 -9.17 -5.66 -3.42
CA THR A 158 -10.11 -6.77 -3.68
C THR A 158 -10.21 -7.18 -5.14
N ALA A 159 -9.76 -6.34 -6.07
CA ALA A 159 -9.72 -6.64 -7.48
C ALA A 159 -8.62 -5.84 -8.20
N LEU A 160 -8.10 -6.40 -9.29
CA LEU A 160 -7.31 -5.67 -10.28
C LEU A 160 -8.24 -5.21 -11.42
N PRO A 161 -8.49 -3.90 -11.61
CA PRO A 161 -9.30 -3.40 -12.72
C PRO A 161 -8.76 -3.88 -14.08
N ARG A 162 -9.64 -4.10 -15.08
CA ARG A 162 -9.28 -4.75 -16.35
C ARG A 162 -8.87 -3.77 -17.46
N ASP A 163 -8.91 -2.47 -17.19
CA ASP A 163 -8.54 -1.40 -18.14
C ASP A 163 -9.47 -1.35 -19.37
N SER A 164 -10.66 -1.95 -19.31
CA SER A 164 -11.54 -2.12 -20.48
C SER A 164 -12.30 -0.85 -20.87
N ASP A 165 -12.67 -0.01 -19.90
CA ASP A 165 -13.37 1.25 -20.10
C ASP A 165 -12.73 2.37 -19.28
N ALA A 166 -13.12 3.62 -19.55
CA ALA A 166 -12.52 4.80 -18.93
C ALA A 166 -12.59 4.78 -17.39
N VAL A 167 -13.62 4.16 -16.79
CA VAL A 167 -13.76 4.06 -15.33
C VAL A 167 -12.74 3.07 -14.78
N GLU A 168 -12.67 1.87 -15.35
CA GLU A 168 -11.69 0.87 -14.94
C GLU A 168 -10.25 1.33 -15.21
N ARG A 169 -10.02 2.08 -16.30
CA ARG A 169 -8.71 2.72 -16.57
C ARG A 169 -8.33 3.66 -15.44
N GLU A 170 -9.24 4.55 -15.04
CA GLU A 170 -8.98 5.49 -13.95
C GLU A 170 -8.68 4.76 -12.64
N GLN A 171 -9.51 3.77 -12.28
CA GLN A 171 -9.31 2.93 -11.10
C GLN A 171 -7.93 2.26 -11.11
N LEU A 172 -7.49 1.73 -12.25
CA LEU A 172 -6.19 1.09 -12.40
C LEU A 172 -5.04 2.08 -12.19
N LYS A 173 -5.13 3.30 -12.72
CA LYS A 173 -4.08 4.32 -12.54
C LYS A 173 -4.05 4.87 -11.12
N ALA A 174 -5.21 5.04 -10.50
CA ALA A 174 -5.31 5.42 -9.09
C ALA A 174 -4.70 4.35 -8.17
N LEU A 175 -5.03 3.08 -8.41
CA LEU A 175 -4.45 1.94 -7.70
C LEU A 175 -2.93 1.89 -7.83
N ALA A 176 -2.40 2.11 -9.03
CA ALA A 176 -0.95 2.14 -9.28
C ALA A 176 -0.26 3.31 -8.54
N SER A 177 -0.90 4.49 -8.52
CA SER A 177 -0.41 5.66 -7.78
C SER A 177 -0.31 5.36 -6.28
N VAL A 178 -1.36 4.76 -5.70
CA VAL A 178 -1.37 4.33 -4.29
C VAL A 178 -0.34 3.23 -4.03
N ALA A 179 -0.19 2.26 -4.93
CA ALA A 179 0.79 1.18 -4.79
C ALA A 179 2.22 1.72 -4.73
N VAL A 180 2.58 2.71 -5.55
CA VAL A 180 3.91 3.34 -5.51
C VAL A 180 4.12 4.14 -4.22
N GLN A 181 3.09 4.84 -3.74
CA GLN A 181 3.14 5.51 -2.42
C GLN A 181 3.38 4.50 -1.29
N LEU A 182 2.70 3.36 -1.33
CA LEU A 182 2.90 2.31 -0.32
C LEU A 182 4.26 1.65 -0.42
N ARG A 183 4.85 1.52 -1.61
CA ARG A 183 6.25 1.08 -1.76
C ARG A 183 7.24 2.04 -1.10
N LEU A 184 6.98 3.34 -1.12
CA LEU A 184 7.78 4.32 -0.38
C LEU A 184 7.68 4.07 1.12
N TRP A 185 6.47 3.80 1.62
CA TRP A 185 6.19 3.58 3.05
C TRP A 185 6.63 2.19 3.56
N GLN A 186 6.68 1.20 2.67
CA GLN A 186 6.82 -0.22 3.00
C GLN A 186 7.99 -0.55 3.93
N PRO A 187 9.23 -0.03 3.76
CA PRO A 187 10.33 -0.36 4.66
C PRO A 187 10.02 -0.01 6.11
N LEU A 188 9.46 1.17 6.35
CA LEU A 188 9.10 1.65 7.69
C LEU A 188 7.88 0.90 8.24
N LEU A 189 6.85 0.68 7.41
CA LEU A 189 5.64 -0.07 7.82
C LEU A 189 5.95 -1.53 8.15
N ALA A 190 6.98 -2.12 7.56
CA ALA A 190 7.37 -3.52 7.77
C ALA A 190 8.06 -3.76 9.13
N GLU A 191 8.59 -2.71 9.75
CA GLU A 191 9.32 -2.73 11.03
C GLU A 191 8.45 -2.40 12.24
N ARG A 192 7.18 -2.02 12.03
CA ARG A 192 6.23 -1.66 13.10
C ARG A 192 6.11 -2.80 14.10
N ALA A 193 6.26 -2.48 15.39
CA ALA A 193 6.10 -3.42 16.50
C ALA A 193 4.88 -3.04 17.36
N GLU A 194 5.07 -2.12 18.31
CA GLU A 194 4.04 -1.66 19.23
C GLU A 194 3.37 -0.40 18.69
N SER A 195 2.04 -0.30 18.83
CA SER A 195 1.27 0.87 18.42
C SER A 195 0.77 1.68 19.63
N VAL A 196 0.73 2.99 19.46
CA VAL A 196 0.12 3.94 20.41
C VAL A 196 -0.80 4.88 19.64
N ASP A 197 -1.94 5.25 20.20
CA ASP A 197 -2.77 6.28 19.60
C ASP A 197 -2.15 7.66 19.87
N ILE A 198 -2.19 8.54 18.88
CA ILE A 198 -1.56 9.86 18.95
C ILE A 198 -2.62 10.91 19.23
N ALA A 199 -2.49 11.60 20.37
CA ALA A 199 -3.30 12.75 20.71
C ALA A 199 -2.90 13.95 19.83
N ALA A 200 -3.84 14.44 19.03
CA ALA A 200 -3.64 15.59 18.17
C ALA A 200 -4.90 16.44 18.10
N ASP A 201 -4.74 17.77 18.24
CA ASP A 201 -5.85 18.69 18.04
C ASP A 201 -6.22 18.70 16.54
N ASN A 202 -7.51 18.50 16.24
CA ASN A 202 -8.05 18.47 14.88
C ASN A 202 -7.47 17.37 13.97
N ALA A 203 -6.92 16.31 14.53
CA ALA A 203 -6.43 15.16 13.78
C ALA A 203 -6.64 13.85 14.54
N GLN A 204 -6.73 12.77 13.79
CA GLN A 204 -6.57 11.42 14.32
C GLN A 204 -5.19 10.89 13.94
N GLY A 205 -4.58 10.10 14.81
CA GLY A 205 -3.29 9.52 14.50
C GLY A 205 -2.95 8.27 15.27
N ARG A 206 -2.02 7.51 14.70
CA ARG A 206 -1.44 6.32 15.30
C ARG A 206 0.07 6.33 15.12
N GLY A 207 0.78 6.04 16.19
CA GLY A 207 2.22 5.88 16.21
C GLY A 207 2.61 4.43 16.32
N TRP A 208 3.77 4.08 15.79
CA TRP A 208 4.42 2.79 15.97
C TRP A 208 5.86 2.98 16.35
N ARG A 209 6.32 2.20 17.32
CA ARG A 209 7.74 2.03 17.57
C ARG A 209 8.33 1.10 16.53
N LEU A 210 9.45 1.50 15.93
CA LEU A 210 10.24 0.68 15.02
C LEU A 210 11.32 -0.08 15.82
N ARG A 211 11.91 -1.10 15.20
CA ARG A 211 12.84 -2.05 15.86
C ARG A 211 14.03 -1.38 16.55
N ASP A 212 14.53 -0.28 15.97
CA ASP A 212 15.72 0.42 16.46
C ASP A 212 15.39 1.59 17.40
N GLY A 213 14.16 1.64 17.94
CA GLY A 213 13.71 2.72 18.84
C GLY A 213 13.27 4.01 18.16
N GLU A 214 13.32 4.05 16.82
CA GLU A 214 12.69 5.09 16.01
C GLU A 214 11.17 5.03 16.08
N TRP A 215 10.50 6.09 15.63
CA TRP A 215 9.03 6.17 15.63
C TRP A 215 8.48 6.50 14.26
N LEU A 216 7.34 5.90 13.94
CA LEU A 216 6.57 6.18 12.74
C LEU A 216 5.17 6.61 13.15
N LEU A 217 4.70 7.74 12.64
CA LEU A 217 3.40 8.32 12.99
C LEU A 217 2.57 8.46 11.71
N LEU A 218 1.34 7.97 11.72
CA LEU A 218 0.35 8.25 10.70
C LEU A 218 -0.64 9.27 11.27
N VAL A 219 -0.76 10.43 10.64
CA VAL A 219 -1.60 11.53 11.13
C VAL A 219 -2.52 11.98 10.01
N THR A 220 -3.83 12.00 10.28
CA THR A 220 -4.86 12.42 9.33
C THR A 220 -5.65 13.59 9.91
N PRO A 221 -5.72 14.74 9.22
CA PRO A 221 -6.52 15.86 9.70
C PRO A 221 -8.02 15.52 9.69
N LEU A 222 -8.76 15.98 10.69
CA LEU A 222 -10.22 15.83 10.76
C LEU A 222 -10.94 16.75 9.76
N ALA A 223 -10.28 17.84 9.33
CA ALA A 223 -10.77 18.76 8.31
C ALA A 223 -9.62 19.20 7.38
N PRO A 224 -9.87 19.33 6.05
CA PRO A 224 -8.86 19.81 5.12
C PRO A 224 -8.32 21.20 5.50
N GLY A 225 -7.00 21.36 5.47
CA GLY A 225 -6.32 22.61 5.81
C GLY A 225 -6.20 22.89 7.31
N ALA A 226 -6.65 21.98 8.18
CA ALA A 226 -6.51 22.13 9.62
C ALA A 226 -5.05 22.28 10.03
N SER A 227 -4.80 23.21 10.95
CA SER A 227 -3.48 23.37 11.56
C SER A 227 -3.29 22.30 12.62
N VAL A 228 -2.42 21.33 12.33
CA VAL A 228 -2.21 20.16 13.20
C VAL A 228 -0.92 20.30 14.01
N ALA A 229 -1.05 20.06 15.31
CA ALA A 229 0.06 19.87 16.22
C ALA A 229 -0.18 18.60 17.04
N CYS A 230 0.79 17.71 17.05
CA CYS A 230 0.69 16.42 17.75
C CYS A 230 1.59 16.45 18.98
N ALA A 231 1.01 16.25 20.16
CA ALA A 231 1.80 16.00 21.36
C ALA A 231 2.28 14.54 21.31
N LEU A 232 3.59 14.33 21.37
CA LEU A 232 4.14 12.98 21.35
C LEU A 232 4.04 12.40 22.77
N PRO A 233 3.52 11.17 22.95
CA PRO A 233 3.33 10.57 24.26
C PRO A 233 4.65 10.08 24.90
N PHE A 234 5.79 10.39 24.30
CA PHE A 234 7.12 9.96 24.71
C PHE A 234 8.14 11.09 24.49
N PRO A 235 9.24 11.11 25.28
CA PRO A 235 10.33 12.04 25.06
C PRO A 235 11.08 11.69 23.76
N VAL A 236 11.41 12.71 22.97
CA VAL A 236 12.21 12.54 21.74
C VAL A 236 13.65 13.01 22.00
N PRO A 237 14.65 12.12 21.85
CA PRO A 237 16.06 12.45 22.07
C PRO A 237 16.59 13.63 21.26
N GLU A 238 17.71 14.18 21.70
CA GLU A 238 18.48 15.11 20.89
C GLU A 238 19.01 14.45 19.61
N GLY A 239 19.18 15.25 18.55
CA GLY A 239 19.58 14.73 17.23
C GLY A 239 18.45 14.14 16.37
N VAL A 240 17.33 13.69 16.94
CA VAL A 240 16.18 13.18 16.17
C VAL A 240 15.51 14.30 15.37
N ARG A 241 15.02 13.96 14.18
CA ARG A 241 14.29 14.84 13.26
C ARG A 241 13.00 14.15 12.78
N ALA A 242 12.01 14.94 12.42
CA ALA A 242 10.76 14.46 11.84
C ALA A 242 10.76 14.64 10.32
N TYR A 243 10.48 13.56 9.59
CA TYR A 243 10.41 13.52 8.13
C TYR A 243 9.04 13.02 7.67
N GLY A 244 8.28 13.85 6.96
CA GLY A 244 7.15 13.43 6.16
C GLY A 244 7.62 12.56 4.99
N VAL A 245 7.17 11.31 4.96
CA VAL A 245 7.55 10.31 3.98
C VAL A 245 6.55 10.38 2.83
N ARG A 246 6.78 11.28 1.88
CA ARG A 246 5.87 11.49 0.74
C ARG A 246 6.62 11.82 -0.52
N PHE A 247 5.94 11.71 -1.66
CA PHE A 247 6.41 12.31 -2.90
C PHE A 247 6.10 13.81 -2.91
N PRO A 248 6.90 14.62 -3.63
CA PRO A 248 8.01 14.19 -4.46
C PRO A 248 9.34 14.05 -3.68
N ALA A 249 9.39 14.41 -2.40
CA ALA A 249 10.58 14.29 -1.56
C ALA A 249 10.20 14.16 -0.07
N LEU A 250 11.13 13.63 0.74
CA LEU A 250 10.96 13.62 2.20
C LEU A 250 10.99 15.07 2.73
N GLN A 251 9.94 15.46 3.45
CA GLN A 251 9.80 16.81 3.97
C GLN A 251 10.13 16.86 5.45
N ARG A 252 10.97 17.81 5.87
CA ARG A 252 11.23 18.00 7.30
C ARG A 252 10.10 18.75 7.97
N PHE A 253 9.66 18.24 9.12
CA PHE A 253 8.71 18.91 9.99
C PHE A 253 9.41 19.44 11.26
N PRO A 254 9.00 20.62 11.77
CA PRO A 254 9.51 21.12 13.04
C PRO A 254 9.11 20.22 14.22
N LEU A 255 10.10 19.85 15.02
CA LEU A 255 9.92 19.30 16.37
C LEU A 255 10.18 20.41 17.38
N GLN A 256 9.21 20.69 18.24
CA GLN A 256 9.30 21.69 19.31
C GLN A 256 9.35 20.99 20.66
N ARG A 257 10.32 21.35 21.50
CA ARG A 257 10.39 20.89 22.89
C ARG A 257 9.83 22.00 23.78
N LYS A 258 8.89 21.66 24.67
CA LYS A 258 8.28 22.60 25.61
C LYS A 258 8.11 21.92 26.96
N GLY A 259 8.92 22.31 27.94
CA GLY A 259 9.00 21.62 29.24
C GLY A 259 9.47 20.17 29.05
N SER A 260 8.75 19.22 29.66
CA SER A 260 8.98 17.77 29.48
C SER A 260 8.36 17.19 28.20
N GLY A 261 7.55 17.96 27.47
CA GLY A 261 6.83 17.49 26.28
C GLY A 261 7.53 17.79 24.95
N THR A 262 7.33 16.91 23.96
CA THR A 262 7.72 17.14 22.56
C THR A 262 6.48 17.26 21.68
N PHE A 263 6.44 18.29 20.83
CA PHE A 263 5.35 18.57 19.91
C PHE A 263 5.84 18.53 18.47
N LEU A 264 5.13 17.79 17.63
CA LEU A 264 5.33 17.78 16.18
C LEU A 264 4.39 18.80 15.53
N ARG A 265 4.94 19.77 14.81
CA ARG A 265 4.16 20.78 14.08
C ARG A 265 4.04 20.40 12.62
N LEU A 266 2.85 19.98 12.21
CA LEU A 266 2.57 19.60 10.83
C LEU A 266 2.01 20.75 9.99
N GLY A 267 1.56 21.83 10.65
CA GLY A 267 1.02 23.00 9.98
C GLY A 267 -0.34 22.67 9.34
N ARG A 268 -0.69 23.41 8.27
CA ARG A 268 -1.94 23.19 7.54
C ARG A 268 -1.84 21.96 6.66
N LEU A 269 -2.44 20.86 7.10
CA LEU A 269 -2.45 19.60 6.35
C LEU A 269 -3.62 19.55 5.37
N VAL A 270 -3.32 19.25 4.10
CA VAL A 270 -4.33 19.05 3.05
C VAL A 270 -4.75 17.57 2.95
N GLY A 271 -4.00 16.66 3.58
CA GLY A 271 -4.27 15.22 3.61
C GLY A 271 -3.47 14.50 4.69
N THR A 272 -3.49 13.17 4.65
CA THR A 272 -2.77 12.30 5.60
C THR A 272 -1.26 12.37 5.41
N GLU A 273 -0.54 12.38 6.53
CA GLU A 273 0.92 12.34 6.57
C GLU A 273 1.43 11.10 7.30
N LEU A 274 2.42 10.43 6.70
CA LEU A 274 3.27 9.46 7.40
C LEU A 274 4.56 10.17 7.79
N VAL A 275 4.80 10.30 9.09
CA VAL A 275 5.94 11.03 9.67
C VAL A 275 6.87 10.05 10.36
N TRP A 276 8.12 10.03 9.95
CA TRP A 276 9.18 9.21 10.52
C TRP A 276 10.08 10.07 11.40
N LEU A 277 10.25 9.65 12.66
CA LEU A 277 11.14 10.26 13.64
C LEU A 277 12.42 9.44 13.72
N THR A 278 13.52 9.99 13.22
CA THR A 278 14.82 9.32 13.17
C THR A 278 15.98 10.28 13.42
N GLY A 279 17.06 9.77 14.00
CA GLY A 279 18.38 10.42 14.04
C GLY A 279 19.41 9.75 13.13
N ASP A 280 19.05 8.65 12.46
CA ASP A 280 19.95 7.85 11.63
C ASP A 280 20.08 8.48 10.25
N ARG A 281 21.27 9.04 9.98
CA ARG A 281 21.58 9.72 8.72
C ARG A 281 21.68 8.75 7.55
N ASP A 282 22.20 7.55 7.77
CA ASP A 282 22.42 6.57 6.70
C ASP A 282 21.08 5.96 6.26
N ARG A 283 20.20 5.64 7.21
CA ARG A 283 18.81 5.25 6.90
C ARG A 283 18.07 6.37 6.19
N THR A 284 18.25 7.61 6.65
CA THR A 284 17.62 8.77 6.01
C THR A 284 18.10 8.92 4.56
N ALA A 285 19.40 8.78 4.31
CA ALA A 285 19.98 8.81 2.96
C ALA A 285 19.42 7.69 2.07
N ARG A 286 19.33 6.46 2.58
CA ARG A 286 18.70 5.33 1.86
C ARG A 286 17.23 5.58 1.53
N MET A 287 16.50 6.22 2.45
CA MET A 287 15.10 6.56 2.23
C MET A 287 14.93 7.68 1.19
N HIS A 288 15.83 8.67 1.16
CA HIS A 288 15.89 9.66 0.08
C HIS A 288 16.19 9.00 -1.27
N GLN A 289 17.22 8.16 -1.35
CA GLN A 289 17.55 7.43 -2.56
C GLN A 289 16.36 6.63 -3.08
N ARG A 290 15.67 5.90 -2.18
CA ARG A 290 14.45 5.15 -2.55
C ARG A 290 13.33 6.08 -3.04
N ALA A 291 13.16 7.26 -2.45
CA ALA A 291 12.18 8.23 -2.92
C ALA A 291 12.52 8.69 -4.35
N ASP A 292 13.78 9.00 -4.62
CA ASP A 292 14.25 9.43 -5.93
C ASP A 292 14.12 8.32 -6.99
N GLU A 293 14.42 7.07 -6.63
CA GLU A 293 14.23 5.89 -7.49
C GLU A 293 12.76 5.65 -7.86
N LEU A 294 11.84 5.86 -6.91
CA LEU A 294 10.41 5.65 -7.13
C LEU A 294 9.72 6.86 -7.78
N LEU A 295 10.30 8.06 -7.68
CA LEU A 295 9.68 9.30 -8.14
C LEU A 295 9.28 9.29 -9.63
N PRO A 296 10.08 8.77 -10.58
CA PRO A 296 9.65 8.67 -11.98
C PRO A 296 8.37 7.86 -12.16
N LYS A 297 8.22 6.77 -11.38
CA LYS A 297 7.01 5.93 -11.41
C LYS A 297 5.82 6.60 -10.72
N ALA A 298 6.04 7.26 -9.58
CA ALA A 298 5.01 8.04 -8.91
C ALA A 298 4.47 9.15 -9.83
N MET A 299 5.37 9.90 -10.49
CA MET A 299 5.02 10.90 -11.50
C MET A 299 4.25 10.27 -12.66
N GLN A 300 4.75 9.16 -13.22
CA GLN A 300 4.10 8.47 -14.34
C GLN A 300 2.64 8.13 -14.02
N PHE A 301 2.37 7.48 -12.88
CA PHE A 301 1.01 7.09 -12.53
C PHE A 301 0.12 8.27 -12.16
N ALA A 302 0.65 9.30 -11.49
CA ALA A 302 -0.11 10.51 -11.21
C ALA A 302 -0.57 11.21 -12.51
N VAL A 303 0.33 11.35 -13.50
CA VAL A 303 0.01 11.91 -14.81
C VAL A 303 -1.00 11.04 -15.55
N GLN A 304 -0.79 9.71 -15.58
CA GLN A 304 -1.71 8.79 -16.23
C GLN A 304 -3.10 8.82 -15.59
N TRP A 305 -3.19 8.99 -14.27
CA TRP A 305 -4.47 9.15 -13.58
C TRP A 305 -5.16 10.45 -14.00
N VAL A 306 -4.45 11.59 -14.04
CA VAL A 306 -5.02 12.85 -14.55
C VAL A 306 -5.58 12.68 -15.97
N LEU A 307 -4.87 11.97 -16.84
CA LEU A 307 -5.31 11.72 -18.21
C LEU A 307 -6.55 10.82 -18.28
N ALA A 308 -6.58 9.74 -17.51
CA ALA A 308 -7.75 8.85 -17.43
C ALA A 308 -8.98 9.58 -16.86
N ARG A 309 -8.78 10.41 -15.83
CA ARG A 309 -9.82 11.26 -15.26
C ARG A 309 -10.34 12.30 -16.26
N LYS A 310 -9.43 12.93 -17.01
CA LYS A 310 -9.79 13.85 -18.10
C LYS A 310 -10.60 13.13 -19.19
N GLU A 311 -10.24 11.88 -19.52
CA GLU A 311 -11.00 11.07 -20.48
C GLU A 311 -12.44 10.83 -19.99
N ARG A 312 -12.60 10.47 -18.70
CA ARG A 312 -13.91 10.28 -18.07
C ARG A 312 -14.76 11.56 -18.02
N ILE A 313 -14.17 12.69 -17.63
CA ILE A 313 -14.88 13.97 -17.46
C ILE A 313 -15.18 14.65 -18.80
N GLY A 314 -14.34 14.45 -19.82
CA GLY A 314 -14.50 15.06 -21.14
C GLY A 314 -13.84 16.43 -21.27
N GLN A 315 -14.64 17.48 -21.55
CA GLN A 315 -14.12 18.83 -21.81
C GLN A 315 -13.71 19.53 -20.51
N LEU A 316 -12.57 20.21 -20.54
CA LEU A 316 -12.02 20.97 -19.42
C LEU A 316 -12.08 22.48 -19.70
N SER A 317 -12.15 23.29 -18.65
CA SER A 317 -11.99 24.73 -18.76
C SER A 317 -10.63 25.10 -19.38
N ALA A 318 -10.51 26.30 -19.98
CA ALA A 318 -9.26 26.77 -20.56
C ALA A 318 -8.12 26.81 -19.52
N THR A 319 -8.43 27.18 -18.27
CA THR A 319 -7.48 27.21 -17.16
C THR A 319 -6.94 25.81 -16.82
N LEU A 320 -7.83 24.82 -16.68
CA LEU A 320 -7.43 23.44 -16.40
C LEU A 320 -6.68 22.82 -17.57
N SER A 321 -7.10 23.12 -18.81
CA SER A 321 -6.42 22.67 -20.03
C SER A 321 -4.97 23.18 -20.10
N ARG A 322 -4.74 24.46 -19.76
CA ARG A 322 -3.39 25.04 -19.70
C ARG A 322 -2.53 24.36 -18.63
N ARG A 323 -3.07 24.10 -17.45
CA ARG A 323 -2.36 23.37 -16.37
C ARG A 323 -2.02 21.94 -16.76
N LEU A 324 -2.95 21.24 -17.42
CA LEU A 324 -2.72 19.90 -17.97
C LEU A 324 -1.58 19.93 -18.99
N TRP A 325 -1.54 20.93 -19.88
CA TRP A 325 -0.45 21.07 -20.84
C TRP A 325 0.91 21.33 -20.16
N GLN A 326 0.94 22.19 -19.13
CA GLN A 326 2.15 22.43 -18.32
C GLN A 326 2.65 21.14 -17.66
N MET A 327 1.74 20.35 -17.08
CA MET A 327 2.06 19.04 -16.48
C MET A 327 2.70 18.10 -17.51
N LEU A 328 2.12 17.99 -18.71
CA LEU A 328 2.66 17.15 -19.79
C LEU A 328 4.03 17.62 -20.28
N GLN A 329 4.26 18.94 -20.40
CA GLN A 329 5.56 19.48 -20.77
C GLN A 329 6.62 19.18 -19.70
N ALA A 330 6.30 19.35 -18.42
CA ALA A 330 7.18 19.02 -17.31
C ALA A 330 7.54 17.52 -17.31
N ALA A 331 6.55 16.64 -17.52
CA ALA A 331 6.74 15.20 -17.61
C ALA A 331 7.65 14.82 -18.81
N LYS A 332 7.39 15.40 -19.99
CA LYS A 332 8.21 15.19 -21.20
C LYS A 332 9.66 15.63 -21.00
N ARG A 333 9.88 16.73 -20.28
CA ARG A 333 11.21 17.25 -19.91
C ARG A 333 11.85 16.52 -18.73
N ARG A 334 11.24 15.44 -18.22
CA ARG A 334 11.70 14.65 -17.06
C ARG A 334 11.85 15.48 -15.79
N GLN A 335 11.09 16.56 -15.64
CA GLN A 335 11.03 17.37 -14.42
C GLN A 335 10.10 16.68 -13.40
N PHE A 336 10.55 15.54 -12.87
CA PHE A 336 9.66 14.60 -12.17
C PHE A 336 8.96 15.20 -10.94
N HIS A 337 9.67 15.93 -10.08
CA HIS A 337 9.09 16.60 -8.92
C HIS A 337 7.96 17.56 -9.34
N HIS A 338 8.26 18.44 -10.30
CA HIS A 338 7.32 19.47 -10.76
C HIS A 338 6.09 18.86 -11.44
N ALA A 339 6.30 17.87 -12.32
CA ALA A 339 5.22 17.17 -12.99
C ALA A 339 4.31 16.41 -12.01
N TYR A 340 4.90 15.73 -11.00
CA TYR A 340 4.13 15.06 -9.95
C TYR A 340 3.27 16.04 -9.16
N SER A 341 3.84 17.16 -8.69
CA SER A 341 3.08 18.18 -7.95
C SER A 341 1.94 18.79 -8.78
N LEU A 342 2.18 19.08 -10.07
CA LEU A 342 1.11 19.54 -10.96
C LEU A 342 0.00 18.50 -11.14
N ALA A 343 0.36 17.22 -11.24
CA ALA A 343 -0.60 16.13 -11.38
C ALA A 343 -1.47 15.98 -10.13
N THR A 344 -0.87 15.97 -8.94
CA THR A 344 -1.64 15.87 -7.67
C THR A 344 -2.58 17.04 -7.47
N ASP A 345 -2.13 18.26 -7.79
CA ASP A 345 -2.98 19.45 -7.75
C ASP A 345 -4.16 19.33 -8.71
N LEU A 346 -3.91 18.88 -9.95
CA LEU A 346 -4.96 18.69 -10.95
C LEU A 346 -5.97 17.64 -10.51
N LEU A 347 -5.53 16.51 -9.96
CA LEU A 347 -6.45 15.47 -9.45
C LEU A 347 -7.41 16.01 -8.40
N SER A 348 -6.93 16.89 -7.50
CA SER A 348 -7.78 17.54 -6.49
C SER A 348 -8.83 18.49 -7.06
N GLN A 349 -8.58 19.06 -8.24
CA GLN A 349 -9.47 20.02 -8.93
C GLN A 349 -10.43 19.35 -9.91
N LEU A 350 -10.08 18.18 -10.43
CA LEU A 350 -10.84 17.42 -11.43
C LEU A 350 -11.88 16.49 -10.77
N ARG A 351 -12.68 16.99 -9.83
CA ARG A 351 -13.71 16.19 -9.17
C ARG A 351 -14.97 16.05 -10.01
#